data_AF-A0A2Y9L9K2-F1
#
_entry.id   AF-A0A2Y9L9K2-F1
#
_cell.length_a   1.000
_cell.length_b   1.000
_cell.length_c   1.000
_cell.angle_alpha   90.00
_cell.angle_beta   90.00
_cell.angle_gamma   90.00
#
_symmetry.space_group_name_H-M   'P 1'
#
loop_
_entity.id
_entity.type
_entity.pdbx_description
1 polymer ?
#
loop_
_entity_poly.entity_id
_entity_poly.type
_entity_poly.pdbx_seq_one_letter_code
_entity_poly.pdbx_strand_id
1 'polypeptide(L)'
;MATLQGGLLGPDPGALSPAQQEQLRNFKIQTRIANEKYLRTHKEVELLISGFFREIFLKRPDNIQEFSADYFTDPRLPNKIHMQLIKEKKAA
;
A
#
# COMPACT_ATOMS: atom_id res chain seq x y z
N MET A 1 -23.66 -0.94 42.07
CA MET A 1 -24.77 -1.15 41.12
C MET A 1 -24.33 -0.67 39.74
N ALA A 2 -23.78 -1.57 38.93
CA ALA A 2 -23.74 -1.51 37.47
C ALA A 2 -23.23 -2.88 36.99
N THR A 3 -24.09 -3.90 37.14
CA THR A 3 -23.92 -5.17 36.44
C THR A 3 -24.05 -4.87 34.95
N LEU A 4 -22.92 -4.84 34.24
CA LEU A 4 -22.92 -4.86 32.77
C LEU A 4 -23.47 -6.21 32.35
N GLN A 5 -24.79 -6.26 32.13
CA GLN A 5 -25.47 -7.39 31.51
C GLN A 5 -24.84 -7.62 30.14
N GLY A 6 -24.01 -8.64 30.06
CA GLY A 6 -23.71 -9.30 28.79
C GLY A 6 -25.01 -9.87 28.22
N GLY A 7 -25.24 -9.59 26.94
CA GLY A 7 -26.24 -10.27 26.12
C GLY A 7 -27.54 -9.50 25.94
N LEU A 8 -27.62 -8.68 24.89
CA LEU A 8 -28.87 -8.29 24.24
C LEU A 8 -28.64 -7.72 22.83
N LEU A 9 -27.85 -8.41 22.00
CA LEU A 9 -27.92 -8.31 20.55
C LEU A 9 -27.79 -9.75 20.05
N GLY A 10 -28.73 -10.21 19.23
CA GLY A 10 -28.65 -11.53 18.58
C GLY A 10 -27.36 -11.67 17.76
N PRO A 11 -27.17 -12.80 17.05
CA PRO A 11 -26.05 -12.93 16.12
C PRO A 11 -25.95 -11.68 15.25
N ASP A 12 -24.83 -10.95 15.30
CA ASP A 12 -24.62 -9.76 14.49
C ASP A 12 -24.86 -10.19 13.03
N PRO A 13 -25.90 -9.67 12.36
CA PRO A 13 -26.25 -10.13 11.01
C PRO A 13 -25.14 -9.79 10.00
N GLY A 14 -24.19 -8.92 10.34
CA GLY A 14 -22.97 -8.66 9.57
C GLY A 14 -21.76 -9.52 9.94
N ALA A 15 -21.83 -10.32 11.01
CA ALA A 15 -20.71 -11.15 11.43
C ALA A 15 -20.60 -12.41 10.56
N LEU A 16 -19.42 -12.59 9.99
CA LEU A 16 -19.09 -13.76 9.21
C LEU A 16 -19.15 -15.02 10.08
N SER A 17 -19.68 -16.10 9.52
CA SER A 17 -19.61 -17.42 10.15
C SER A 17 -18.14 -17.86 10.35
N PRO A 18 -17.84 -18.77 11.28
CA PRO A 18 -16.47 -19.25 11.48
C PRO A 18 -15.79 -19.74 10.19
N ALA A 19 -16.52 -20.45 9.33
CA ALA A 19 -16.02 -20.90 8.04
C ALA A 19 -15.72 -19.73 7.08
N GLN A 20 -16.58 -18.71 7.03
CA GLN A 20 -16.35 -17.51 6.24
C GLN A 20 -15.16 -16.70 6.75
N GLN A 21 -14.95 -16.63 8.07
CA GLN A 21 -13.78 -15.99 8.67
C GLN A 21 -12.48 -16.71 8.29
N GLU A 22 -12.50 -18.04 8.30
CA GLU A 22 -11.37 -18.85 7.85
C GLU A 22 -11.06 -18.66 6.35
N GLN A 23 -12.09 -18.68 5.51
CA GLN A 23 -11.93 -18.38 4.08
C GLN A 23 -11.38 -16.97 3.85
N LEU A 24 -11.89 -15.97 4.57
CA LEU A 24 -11.41 -14.59 4.49
C LEU A 24 -9.94 -14.50 4.95
N ARG A 25 -9.56 -15.22 6.00
CA ARG A 25 -8.18 -15.28 6.48
C ARG A 25 -7.26 -15.85 5.41
N ASN A 26 -7.62 -16.99 4.81
CA ASN A 26 -6.84 -17.62 3.74
C ASN A 26 -6.72 -16.70 2.53
N PHE A 27 -7.81 -16.07 2.11
CA PHE A 27 -7.81 -15.08 1.05
C PHE A 27 -6.86 -13.91 1.34
N LYS A 28 -6.93 -13.31 2.53
CA LYS A 28 -6.04 -12.20 2.94
C LYS A 28 -4.58 -12.61 2.92
N ILE A 29 -4.24 -13.83 3.38
CA ILE A 29 -2.87 -14.35 3.35
C ILE A 29 -2.38 -14.45 1.91
N GLN A 30 -3.15 -15.08 1.02
CA GLN A 30 -2.77 -15.23 -0.39
C GLN A 30 -2.61 -13.87 -1.08
N THR A 31 -3.52 -12.94 -0.82
CA THR A 31 -3.42 -11.57 -1.35
C THR A 31 -2.17 -10.85 -0.85
N ARG A 32 -1.80 -10.98 0.44
CA ARG A 32 -0.57 -10.38 0.97
C ARG A 32 0.68 -10.95 0.28
N ILE A 33 0.73 -12.26 0.08
CA ILE A 33 1.83 -12.92 -0.63
C ILE A 33 1.90 -12.43 -2.08
N ALA A 34 0.77 -12.34 -2.77
CA ALA A 34 0.72 -11.84 -4.14
C ALA A 34 1.18 -10.38 -4.25
N ASN A 35 0.74 -9.51 -3.33
CA ASN A 35 1.17 -8.12 -3.27
C ASN A 35 2.68 -8.00 -3.04
N GLU A 36 3.24 -8.78 -2.11
CA GLU A 36 4.67 -8.77 -1.85
C GLU A 36 5.47 -9.25 -3.07
N LYS A 37 5.02 -10.34 -3.72
CA LYS A 37 5.62 -10.82 -4.96
C LYS A 37 5.59 -9.74 -6.04
N TYR A 38 4.46 -9.06 -6.20
CA TYR A 38 4.33 -7.95 -7.14
C TYR A 38 5.35 -6.84 -6.83
N LEU A 39 5.44 -6.37 -5.58
CA LEU A 39 6.39 -5.32 -5.20
C LEU A 39 7.85 -5.74 -5.41
N ARG A 40 8.19 -7.01 -5.17
CA ARG A 40 9.54 -7.53 -5.39
C ARG A 40 9.91 -7.60 -6.88
N THR A 41 8.96 -7.92 -7.75
CA THR A 41 9.22 -8.07 -9.20
C THR A 41 9.13 -6.74 -9.97
N HIS A 42 8.39 -5.76 -9.45
CA HIS A 42 8.13 -4.47 -10.11
C HIS A 42 8.97 -3.36 -9.47
N LYS A 43 10.25 -3.30 -9.86
CA LYS A 43 11.24 -2.33 -9.34
C LYS A 43 10.85 -0.88 -9.58
N GLU A 44 10.03 -0.61 -10.58
CA GLU A 44 9.46 0.71 -10.84
C GLU A 44 8.70 1.27 -9.63
N VAL A 45 8.02 0.41 -8.86
CA VAL A 45 7.25 0.83 -7.67
C VAL A 45 8.20 1.24 -6.55
N GLU A 46 9.30 0.51 -6.37
CA GLU A 46 10.36 0.85 -5.41
C GLU A 46 10.99 2.21 -5.75
N LEU A 47 11.31 2.43 -7.03
CA LEU A 47 11.87 3.70 -7.51
C LEU A 47 10.90 4.87 -7.35
N LEU A 48 9.61 4.66 -7.63
CA LEU A 48 8.57 5.67 -7.43
C LEU A 48 8.48 6.10 -5.97
N ILE A 49 8.39 5.13 -5.05
CA ILE A 49 8.22 5.39 -3.61
C ILE A 49 9.49 6.03 -3.04
N SER A 50 10.67 5.46 -3.31
CA SER A 50 11.95 5.98 -2.80
C SER A 50 12.27 7.36 -3.36
N GLY A 51 11.99 7.60 -4.64
CA GLY A 51 12.14 8.90 -5.28
C GLY A 51 11.23 9.96 -4.65
N PHE A 52 9.98 9.61 -4.37
CA PHE A 52 9.04 10.51 -3.70
C PHE A 52 9.49 10.90 -2.29
N PHE A 53 9.85 9.92 -1.45
CA PHE A 53 10.34 10.18 -0.10
C PHE A 53 11.62 11.02 -0.11
N ARG A 54 12.54 10.76 -1.05
CA ARG A 54 13.74 11.57 -1.22
C ARG A 54 13.37 13.04 -1.44
N GLU A 55 12.43 13.33 -2.33
CA GLU A 55 12.02 14.71 -2.60
C GLU A 55 11.31 15.36 -1.40
N ILE A 56 10.46 14.62 -0.66
CA ILE A 56 9.87 15.10 0.58
C ILE A 56 10.95 15.51 1.58
N PHE A 57 11.94 14.64 1.83
CA PHE A 57 12.97 14.91 2.83
C PHE A 57 13.90 16.07 2.44
N LEU A 58 14.12 16.25 1.14
CA LEU A 58 14.93 17.35 0.61
C LEU A 58 14.17 18.69 0.65
N LYS A 59 12.92 18.72 0.19
CA LYS A 59 12.15 19.96 0.03
C LYS A 59 11.38 20.36 1.29
N ARG A 60 11.07 19.40 2.16
CA ARG A 60 10.29 19.56 3.40
C ARG A 60 9.04 20.42 3.18
N PRO A 61 8.12 20.00 2.28
CA PRO A 61 6.94 20.80 1.97
C PRO A 61 6.01 20.93 3.18
N ASP A 62 5.39 22.08 3.34
CA ASP A 62 4.38 22.32 4.39
C ASP A 62 3.10 21.50 4.14
N ASN A 63 2.75 21.27 2.87
CA ASN A 63 1.60 20.47 2.45
C ASN A 63 2.03 19.24 1.64
N ILE A 64 2.05 18.08 2.30
CA ILE A 64 2.46 16.81 1.69
C ILE A 64 1.45 16.32 0.63
N GLN A 65 0.15 16.63 0.78
CA GLN A 65 -0.88 16.15 -0.13
C GLN A 65 -0.84 16.89 -1.48
N GLU A 66 -0.66 18.20 -1.45
CA GLU A 66 -0.49 19.00 -2.67
C GLU A 66 0.83 18.62 -3.36
N PHE A 67 1.91 18.48 -2.58
CA PHE A 67 3.19 18.03 -3.10
C PHE A 67 3.11 16.63 -3.74
N SER A 68 2.32 15.71 -3.18
CA SER A 68 2.14 14.37 -3.75
C SER A 68 1.36 14.42 -5.06
N ALA A 69 0.30 15.24 -5.13
CA ALA A 69 -0.45 15.45 -6.36
C ALA A 69 0.48 15.96 -7.48
N ASP A 70 1.25 17.02 -7.22
CA ASP A 70 2.19 17.58 -8.19
C ASP A 70 3.26 16.58 -8.63
N TYR A 71 3.85 15.85 -7.66
CA TYR A 71 4.90 14.88 -7.95
C TYR A 71 4.40 13.72 -8.82
N PHE A 72 3.28 13.11 -8.45
CA PHE A 72 2.77 11.91 -9.14
C PHE A 72 2.03 12.23 -10.45
N THR A 73 1.62 13.48 -10.66
CA THR A 73 1.00 13.92 -11.92
C THR A 73 1.99 14.54 -12.91
N ASP A 74 3.28 14.69 -12.55
CA ASP A 74 4.31 15.15 -13.47
C ASP A 74 4.42 14.22 -14.70
N PRO A 75 4.11 14.68 -15.92
CA PRO A 75 4.14 13.86 -17.12
C PRO A 75 5.54 13.32 -17.47
N ARG A 76 6.59 13.87 -16.85
CA ARG A 76 7.98 13.43 -17.03
C ARG A 76 8.35 12.28 -16.11
N LEU A 77 7.61 12.06 -15.02
CA LEU A 77 7.91 11.04 -14.02
C LEU A 77 8.02 9.63 -14.63
N PRO A 78 7.09 9.15 -15.49
CA PRO A 78 7.20 7.81 -16.08
C PRO A 78 8.51 7.59 -16.84
N ASN A 79 8.92 8.58 -17.64
CA ASN A 79 10.18 8.53 -18.39
C ASN A 79 11.40 8.53 -17.46
N LYS A 80 11.36 9.34 -16.37
CA LYS A 80 12.43 9.37 -15.37
C LYS A 80 12.62 8.00 -14.71
N ILE A 81 11.53 7.32 -14.33
CA ILE A 81 11.56 5.97 -13.75
C ILE A 81 12.06 4.95 -14.76
N HIS A 82 11.58 5.01 -16.01
CA HIS A 82 12.04 4.11 -17.07
C HIS A 82 13.55 4.19 -17.31
N MET A 83 14.11 5.40 -17.34
CA MET A 83 15.55 5.60 -17.51
C MET A 83 16.34 5.07 -16.32
N GLN A 84 15.82 5.19 -15.09
CA GLN A 84 16.45 4.60 -13.90
C GLN A 84 16.45 3.07 -13.96
N LEU A 85 15.35 2.44 -14.38
CA LEU A 85 15.29 0.99 -14.57
C LEU A 85 16.31 0.48 -15.58
N ILE A 86 16.48 1.17 -16.71
CA ILE A 86 17.50 0.82 -17.71
C ILE A 86 18.89 0.90 -17.08
N LYS A 87 19.16 1.95 -16.29
CA LYS A 87 20.45 2.13 -15.62
C LYS A 87 20.74 1.01 -14.62
N GLU A 88 19.77 0.63 -13.80
CA GLU A 88 19.93 -0.47 -12.83
C GLU A 88 20.15 -1.81 -13.52
N LYS A 89 19.39 -2.11 -14.59
CA LYS A 89 19.58 -3.33 -15.38
C LYS A 89 20.96 -3.43 -16.04
N LYS A 90 21.60 -2.30 -16.35
CA LYS A 90 22.96 -2.28 -16.90
C LYS A 90 24.05 -2.43 -15.82
N ALA A 91 23.71 -2.20 -14.57
CA ALA A 91 24.65 -2.24 -13.44
C ALA A 91 24.61 -3.56 -12.65
N ALA A 92 23.59 -4.39 -12.87
CA ALA A 92 23.45 -5.76 -12.34
C ALA A 92 24.06 -6.79 -13.30
#